data_AF-A0A2Z3R0W5-F1
#
_entry.id   AF-A0A2Z3R0W5-F1
#
_cell.length_a   1.000
_cell.length_b   1.000
_cell.length_c   1.000
_cell.angle_alpha   90.00
_cell.angle_beta   90.00
_cell.angle_gamma   90.00
#
_symmetry.space_group_name_H-M   'P 1'
#
loop_
_entity.id
_entity.type
_entity.pdbx_description
1 polymer ?
#
loop_
_entity_poly.entity_id
_entity_poly.type
_entity_poly.pdbx_seq_one_letter_code
_entity_poly.pdbx_strand_id
1 'polypeptide(L)'
;MKVLAELCQPDRRQFGTVGTVEDYYTALKALVLVDSVPEDIRKQFDIARDLMLYGWFVYEFYTVASQQALACLEFGLREACQIVNRGVNPCGKRKGLRCYLEWVEKRGLIPKGKYHENISQFMAYLRNSAAHGSDTLLNYALAMPGLELVADLLNDVFSAKEVALCLRK
;
A
#
# COMPACT_ATOMS: atom_id res chain seq x y z
N MET A 1 -7.80 -22.48 -10.80
CA MET A 1 -9.00 -22.06 -10.06
C MET A 1 -9.29 -23.12 -9.01
N LYS A 2 -9.48 -22.71 -7.75
CA LYS A 2 -9.83 -23.64 -6.67
C LYS A 2 -11.21 -24.28 -6.95
N VAL A 3 -11.40 -25.52 -6.52
CA VAL A 3 -12.73 -26.14 -6.58
C VAL A 3 -13.64 -25.52 -5.52
N LEU A 4 -14.95 -25.44 -5.80
CA LEU A 4 -15.92 -24.74 -4.95
C LEU A 4 -15.88 -25.22 -3.48
N ALA A 5 -15.74 -26.53 -3.26
CA ALA A 5 -15.69 -27.12 -1.92
C ALA A 5 -14.43 -26.73 -1.12
N GLU A 6 -13.35 -26.35 -1.80
CA GLU A 6 -12.08 -25.96 -1.18
C GLU A 6 -11.94 -24.44 -1.03
N LEU A 7 -12.89 -23.65 -1.55
CA LEU A 7 -12.79 -22.20 -1.58
C LEU A 7 -12.61 -21.59 -0.19
N CYS A 8 -13.36 -22.08 0.80
CA CYS A 8 -13.29 -21.63 2.20
C CYS A 8 -12.27 -22.40 3.05
N GLN A 9 -11.53 -23.34 2.46
CA GLN A 9 -10.48 -24.07 3.17
C GLN A 9 -9.17 -23.26 3.10
N PRO A 10 -8.35 -23.21 4.17
CA PRO A 10 -7.04 -22.57 4.13
C PRO A 10 -6.20 -23.09 2.94
N ASP A 11 -5.45 -22.22 2.30
CA ASP A 11 -4.48 -22.68 1.30
C ASP A 11 -3.41 -23.53 1.98
N ARG A 12 -3.01 -24.65 1.35
CA ARG A 12 -2.04 -25.59 1.90
C ARG A 12 -0.67 -24.95 2.13
N ARG A 13 -0.37 -23.85 1.43
CA ARG A 13 0.87 -23.08 1.58
C ARG A 13 0.89 -22.20 2.82
N GLN A 14 -0.22 -22.05 3.54
CA GLN A 14 -0.27 -21.30 4.81
C GLN A 14 0.30 -22.09 5.98
N PHE A 15 0.31 -23.42 5.90
CA PHE A 15 0.74 -24.28 6.99
C PHE A 15 2.22 -24.03 7.33
N GLY A 16 2.46 -23.42 8.50
CA GLY A 16 3.79 -23.13 9.04
C GLY A 16 4.28 -21.69 8.88
N THR A 17 3.52 -20.79 8.24
CA THR A 17 3.94 -19.39 8.02
C THR A 17 3.12 -18.37 8.80
N VAL A 18 1.84 -18.66 9.04
CA VAL A 18 0.91 -17.73 9.69
C VAL A 18 -0.04 -18.53 10.60
N GLY A 19 -0.56 -17.89 11.66
CA GLY A 19 -1.38 -18.52 12.70
C GLY A 19 -2.78 -18.97 12.23
N THR A 20 -3.82 -18.51 12.90
CA THR A 20 -5.21 -18.72 12.45
C THR A 20 -5.65 -17.59 11.51
N VAL A 21 -6.78 -17.77 10.80
CA VAL A 21 -7.35 -16.69 9.99
C VAL A 21 -7.82 -15.53 10.87
N GLU A 22 -8.20 -15.81 12.11
CA GLU A 22 -8.58 -14.83 13.13
C GLU A 22 -7.38 -13.99 13.59
N ASP A 23 -6.23 -14.63 13.81
CA ASP A 23 -4.98 -13.92 14.10
C ASP A 23 -4.62 -13.01 12.93
N TYR A 24 -4.80 -13.52 11.71
CA TYR A 24 -4.49 -12.77 10.51
C TYR A 24 -5.41 -11.58 10.31
N TYR A 25 -6.72 -11.78 10.48
CA TYR A 25 -7.71 -10.69 10.48
C TYR A 25 -7.36 -9.63 11.52
N THR A 26 -6.95 -10.05 12.73
CA THR A 26 -6.55 -9.13 13.80
C THR A 26 -5.33 -8.29 13.40
N ALA A 27 -4.31 -8.91 12.80
CA ALA A 27 -3.14 -8.20 12.30
C ALA A 27 -3.48 -7.18 11.21
N LEU A 28 -4.32 -7.56 10.23
CA LEU A 28 -4.76 -6.64 9.17
C LEU A 28 -5.64 -5.51 9.69
N LYS A 29 -6.52 -5.81 10.64
CA LYS A 29 -7.39 -4.82 11.26
C LYS A 29 -6.60 -3.75 12.02
N ALA A 30 -5.46 -4.13 12.60
CA ALA A 30 -4.56 -3.20 13.29
C ALA A 30 -3.86 -2.21 12.34
N LEU A 31 -3.76 -2.52 11.04
CA LEU A 31 -3.25 -1.58 10.04
C LEU A 31 -4.31 -0.53 9.71
N VAL A 32 -4.27 0.59 10.43
CA VAL A 32 -5.25 1.69 10.29
C VAL A 32 -4.59 2.90 9.66
N LEU A 33 -5.26 3.48 8.67
CA LEU A 33 -4.90 4.78 8.12
C LEU A 33 -5.49 5.90 8.98
N VAL A 34 -4.71 6.95 9.21
CA VAL A 34 -5.15 8.12 10.01
C VAL A 34 -6.31 8.87 9.33
N ASP A 35 -7.11 9.57 10.12
CA ASP A 35 -8.31 10.28 9.65
C ASP A 35 -8.02 11.40 8.64
N SER A 36 -6.79 11.90 8.59
CA SER A 36 -6.36 12.90 7.60
C SER A 36 -6.15 12.33 6.20
N VAL A 37 -6.04 10.99 6.06
CA VAL A 37 -6.02 10.35 4.74
C VAL A 37 -7.42 10.41 4.12
N PRO A 38 -7.62 10.95 2.90
CA PRO A 38 -8.94 11.05 2.28
C PRO A 38 -9.71 9.72 2.22
N GLU A 39 -11.03 9.80 2.35
CA GLU A 39 -11.92 8.63 2.43
C GLU A 39 -11.75 7.66 1.25
N ASP A 40 -11.61 8.18 0.03
CA ASP A 40 -11.43 7.35 -1.16
C ASP A 40 -10.12 6.54 -1.12
N ILE A 41 -9.05 7.10 -0.56
CA ILE A 41 -7.78 6.38 -0.37
C ILE A 41 -7.92 5.33 0.73
N ARG A 42 -8.61 5.64 1.83
CA ARG A 42 -8.91 4.65 2.88
C ARG A 42 -9.70 3.47 2.34
N LYS A 43 -10.72 3.71 1.52
CA LYS A 43 -11.48 2.65 0.84
C LYS A 43 -10.59 1.78 -0.06
N GLN A 44 -9.69 2.39 -0.84
CA GLN A 44 -8.76 1.62 -1.69
C GLN A 44 -7.78 0.78 -0.88
N PHE A 45 -7.35 1.27 0.28
CA PHE A 45 -6.51 0.54 1.21
C PHE A 45 -7.26 -0.62 1.88
N ASP A 46 -8.53 -0.43 2.24
CA ASP A 46 -9.39 -1.49 2.79
C ASP A 46 -9.57 -2.63 1.79
N ILE A 47 -9.75 -2.32 0.50
CA ILE A 47 -9.78 -3.34 -0.56
C ILE A 47 -8.46 -4.13 -0.57
N ALA A 48 -7.30 -3.46 -0.40
CA ALA A 48 -6.02 -4.16 -0.31
C ALA A 48 -5.96 -5.08 0.92
N ARG A 49 -6.46 -4.65 2.08
CA ARG A 49 -6.55 -5.46 3.31
C ARG A 49 -7.47 -6.66 3.14
N ASP A 50 -8.63 -6.48 2.51
CA ASP A 50 -9.57 -7.57 2.26
C ASP A 50 -8.95 -8.61 1.31
N LEU A 51 -8.32 -8.15 0.21
CA LEU A 51 -7.60 -9.04 -0.70
C LEU A 51 -6.47 -9.80 0.01
N MET A 52 -5.76 -9.12 0.91
CA MET A 52 -4.70 -9.69 1.74
C MET A 52 -5.29 -10.80 2.63
N LEU A 53 -6.42 -10.55 3.30
CA LEU A 53 -7.15 -11.56 4.08
C LEU A 53 -7.57 -12.76 3.23
N TYR A 54 -8.15 -12.52 2.03
CA TYR A 54 -8.50 -13.62 1.12
C TYR A 54 -7.29 -14.39 0.60
N GLY A 55 -6.09 -13.80 0.63
CA GLY A 55 -4.81 -14.47 0.42
C GLY A 55 -4.61 -15.70 1.30
N TRP A 56 -5.24 -15.73 2.49
CA TRP A 56 -5.30 -16.90 3.36
C TRP A 56 -5.87 -18.14 2.67
N PHE A 57 -6.96 -17.94 1.93
CA PHE A 57 -7.70 -18.99 1.25
C PHE A 57 -7.19 -19.23 -0.17
N VAL A 58 -6.71 -18.18 -0.83
CA VAL A 58 -6.21 -18.22 -2.21
C VAL A 58 -4.88 -17.49 -2.26
N TYR A 59 -3.79 -18.25 -2.16
CA TYR A 59 -2.43 -17.70 -1.99
C TYR A 59 -2.03 -16.68 -3.06
N GLU A 60 -2.50 -16.85 -4.30
CA GLU A 60 -2.21 -15.94 -5.42
C GLU A 60 -2.76 -14.52 -5.18
N PHE A 61 -3.73 -14.37 -4.28
CA PHE A 61 -4.30 -13.06 -3.94
C PHE A 61 -3.35 -12.19 -3.14
N TYR A 62 -2.27 -12.72 -2.55
CA TYR A 62 -1.22 -11.89 -1.97
C TYR A 62 -0.58 -10.96 -3.00
N THR A 63 -0.28 -11.48 -4.20
CA THR A 63 0.25 -10.65 -5.28
C THR A 63 -0.75 -9.57 -5.70
N VAL A 64 -2.03 -9.91 -5.80
CA VAL A 64 -3.11 -8.96 -6.17
C VAL A 64 -3.30 -7.91 -5.08
N ALA A 65 -3.24 -8.30 -3.80
CA ALA A 65 -3.31 -7.39 -2.66
C ALA A 65 -2.14 -6.41 -2.67
N SER A 66 -0.92 -6.88 -2.91
CA SER A 66 0.25 -6.01 -3.03
C SER A 66 0.16 -5.05 -4.22
N GLN A 67 -0.37 -5.49 -5.36
CA GLN A 67 -0.66 -4.61 -6.51
C GLN A 67 -1.64 -3.50 -6.14
N GLN A 68 -2.75 -3.87 -5.49
CA GLN A 68 -3.76 -2.92 -5.01
C GLN A 68 -3.17 -1.94 -3.99
N ALA A 69 -2.34 -2.41 -3.06
CA ALA A 69 -1.66 -1.56 -2.08
C ALA A 69 -0.72 -0.53 -2.75
N LEU A 70 0.07 -0.95 -3.74
CA LEU A 70 0.98 -0.06 -4.48
C LEU A 70 0.22 0.97 -5.34
N ALA A 71 -0.89 0.56 -5.96
CA ALA A 71 -1.77 1.47 -6.68
C ALA A 71 -2.43 2.49 -5.73
N CYS A 72 -2.87 2.04 -4.55
CA CYS A 72 -3.40 2.89 -3.49
C CYS A 72 -2.36 3.90 -3.00
N LEU A 73 -1.10 3.49 -2.80
CA LEU A 73 -0.01 4.39 -2.44
C LEU A 73 0.23 5.46 -3.52
N GLU A 74 0.34 5.07 -4.79
CA GLU A 74 0.53 6.02 -5.88
C GLU A 74 -0.63 7.03 -5.97
N PHE A 75 -1.87 6.55 -5.80
CA PHE A 75 -3.04 7.42 -5.73
C PHE A 75 -2.95 8.39 -4.56
N GLY A 76 -2.68 7.90 -3.35
CA GLY A 76 -2.61 8.74 -2.15
C GLY A 76 -1.50 9.78 -2.21
N LEU A 77 -0.32 9.42 -2.70
CA LEU A 77 0.78 10.37 -2.86
C LEU A 77 0.46 11.43 -3.93
N ARG A 78 -0.20 11.05 -5.02
CA ARG A 78 -0.66 12.01 -6.04
C ARG A 78 -1.62 13.03 -5.44
N GLU A 79 -2.59 12.59 -4.64
CA GLU A 79 -3.55 13.49 -3.97
C GLU A 79 -2.84 14.40 -2.97
N ALA A 80 -1.97 13.85 -2.12
CA ALA A 80 -1.19 14.64 -1.16
C ALA A 80 -0.34 15.72 -1.85
N CYS A 81 0.32 15.37 -2.96
CA CYS A 81 1.09 16.30 -3.77
C CYS A 81 0.22 17.43 -4.32
N GLN A 82 -0.98 17.13 -4.81
CA GLN A 82 -1.91 18.15 -5.31
C GLN A 82 -2.47 19.02 -4.20
N ILE A 83 -2.81 18.47 -3.04
CA ILE A 83 -3.25 19.22 -1.85
C ILE A 83 -2.21 20.27 -1.45
N VAL A 84 -0.95 19.85 -1.37
CA VAL A 84 0.15 20.77 -0.99
C VAL A 84 0.44 21.77 -2.11
N ASN A 85 0.38 21.33 -3.37
CA ASN A 85 0.69 22.15 -4.54
C ASN A 85 -0.54 22.83 -5.16
N ARG A 86 -1.60 23.09 -4.37
CA ARG A 86 -2.80 23.87 -4.75
C ARG A 86 -3.49 23.36 -6.03
N GLY A 87 -3.66 22.05 -6.13
CA GLY A 87 -4.29 21.36 -7.25
C GLY A 87 -3.37 21.11 -8.45
N VAL A 88 -2.15 21.65 -8.45
CA VAL A 88 -1.20 21.43 -9.55
C VAL A 88 -0.43 20.13 -9.31
N ASN A 89 -0.45 19.20 -10.27
CA ASN A 89 0.36 18.00 -10.17
C ASN A 89 1.86 18.33 -10.38
N PRO A 90 2.72 18.21 -9.34
CA PRO A 90 4.13 18.59 -9.46
C PRO A 90 4.93 17.68 -10.40
N CYS A 91 4.44 16.46 -10.63
CA CYS A 91 5.05 15.50 -11.54
C CYS A 91 4.64 15.71 -13.02
N GLY A 92 3.68 16.62 -13.29
CA GLY A 92 3.24 16.95 -14.64
C GLY A 92 2.88 15.72 -15.48
N LYS A 93 3.59 15.53 -16.60
CA LYS A 93 3.44 14.36 -17.49
C LYS A 93 4.16 13.10 -16.98
N ARG A 94 5.16 13.22 -16.08
CA ARG A 94 5.89 12.09 -15.50
C ARG A 94 5.05 11.45 -14.40
N LYS A 95 4.02 10.69 -14.78
CA LYS A 95 3.18 9.98 -13.81
C LYS A 95 3.92 8.74 -13.29
N GLY A 96 3.76 8.45 -12.00
CA GLY A 96 4.21 7.19 -11.42
C GLY A 96 4.73 7.34 -9.99
N LEU A 97 4.66 6.24 -9.25
CA LEU A 97 5.01 6.14 -7.83
C LEU A 97 6.37 6.77 -7.48
N ARG A 98 7.40 6.57 -8.31
CA ARG A 98 8.75 7.12 -8.07
C ARG A 98 8.74 8.64 -7.96
N CYS A 99 8.09 9.31 -8.91
CA CYS A 99 8.11 10.78 -8.97
C CYS A 99 7.43 11.38 -7.73
N TYR A 100 6.29 10.81 -7.33
CA TYR A 100 5.58 11.27 -6.15
C TYR A 100 6.37 11.02 -4.86
N LEU A 101 7.00 9.84 -4.71
CA LEU A 101 7.85 9.54 -3.56
C LEU A 101 9.06 10.50 -3.46
N GLU A 102 9.80 10.70 -4.56
CA GLU A 102 10.92 11.65 -4.57
C GLU A 102 10.46 13.08 -4.25
N TRP A 103 9.23 13.45 -4.64
CA TRP A 103 8.69 14.77 -4.36
C TRP A 103 8.35 14.94 -2.88
N VAL A 104 7.65 13.97 -2.27
CA VAL A 104 7.31 14.04 -0.83
C VAL A 104 8.55 13.95 0.06
N GLU A 105 9.57 13.19 -0.36
CA GLU A 105 10.89 13.14 0.29
C GLU A 105 11.57 14.50 0.28
N LYS A 106 11.70 15.13 -0.89
CA LYS A 106 12.34 16.45 -1.04
C LYS A 106 11.61 17.54 -0.26
N ARG A 107 10.28 17.41 -0.11
CA ARG A 107 9.46 18.35 0.63
C ARG A 107 9.47 18.10 2.15
N GLY A 108 10.01 16.96 2.59
CA GLY A 108 10.05 16.58 4.01
C GLY A 108 8.68 16.22 4.56
N LEU A 109 7.80 15.66 3.72
CA LEU A 109 6.48 15.18 4.16
C LEU A 109 6.54 13.78 4.81
N ILE A 110 7.71 13.14 4.75
CA ILE A 110 8.00 11.91 5.51
C ILE A 110 9.18 12.17 6.45
N PRO A 111 9.26 11.49 7.62
CA PRO A 111 10.35 11.66 8.56
C PRO A 111 11.71 11.27 7.97
N LYS A 112 12.71 12.15 8.14
CA LYS A 112 14.07 11.90 7.67
C LYS A 112 14.67 10.69 8.40
N GLY A 113 15.19 9.72 7.63
CA GLY A 113 15.88 8.55 8.16
C GLY A 113 14.97 7.40 8.62
N LYS A 114 13.64 7.53 8.53
CA LYS A 114 12.70 6.44 8.85
C LYS A 114 12.72 5.33 7.77
N TYR A 115 12.88 5.73 6.51
CA TYR A 115 12.89 4.84 5.36
C TYR A 115 14.28 4.72 4.76
N HIS A 116 14.55 3.61 4.06
CA HIS A 116 15.78 3.40 3.32
C HIS A 116 15.94 4.45 2.20
N GLU A 117 17.16 4.90 1.92
CA GLU A 117 17.46 5.96 0.94
C GLU A 117 16.95 5.69 -0.48
N ASN A 118 16.79 4.41 -0.84
CA ASN A 118 16.31 3.96 -2.15
C ASN A 118 14.82 3.57 -2.16
N ILE A 119 14.04 3.96 -1.15
CA ILE A 119 12.61 3.60 -1.04
C ILE A 119 11.81 4.02 -2.27
N SER A 120 12.05 5.22 -2.81
CA SER A 120 11.36 5.71 -4.02
C SER A 120 11.64 4.84 -5.26
N GLN A 121 12.87 4.37 -5.45
CA GLN A 121 13.24 3.46 -6.53
C GLN A 121 12.66 2.06 -6.31
N PHE A 122 12.76 1.54 -5.09
CA PHE A 122 12.30 0.20 -4.75
C PHE A 122 10.78 0.05 -4.90
N MET A 123 10.01 0.97 -4.32
CA MET A 123 8.55 0.94 -4.40
C MET A 123 8.06 1.07 -5.84
N ALA A 124 8.69 1.94 -6.63
CA ALA A 124 8.37 2.09 -8.04
C ALA A 124 8.72 0.85 -8.88
N TYR A 125 9.84 0.19 -8.58
CA TYR A 125 10.20 -1.08 -9.19
C TYR A 125 9.13 -2.13 -8.90
N LEU A 126 8.71 -2.30 -7.64
CA LEU A 126 7.65 -3.24 -7.27
C LEU A 126 6.35 -2.93 -8.02
N ARG A 127 5.92 -1.66 -8.04
CA ARG A 127 4.69 -1.24 -8.74
C ARG A 127 4.75 -1.55 -10.22
N ASN A 128 5.86 -1.26 -10.88
CA ASN A 128 6.01 -1.48 -12.31
C ASN A 128 6.12 -2.97 -12.65
N SER A 129 6.91 -3.73 -11.89
CA SER A 129 7.01 -5.19 -12.06
C SER A 129 5.62 -5.83 -11.97
N ALA A 130 4.83 -5.42 -10.98
CA ALA A 130 3.49 -5.95 -10.80
C ALA A 130 2.52 -5.55 -11.94
N ALA A 131 2.66 -4.36 -12.52
CA ALA A 131 1.84 -3.88 -13.63
C ALA A 131 2.20 -4.51 -14.99
N HIS A 132 3.43 -4.98 -15.17
CA HIS A 132 3.90 -5.59 -16.43
C HIS A 132 3.74 -7.12 -16.46
N GLY A 133 3.12 -7.69 -15.43
CA GLY A 133 3.03 -9.12 -15.24
C GLY A 133 4.36 -9.67 -14.71
N SER A 134 4.27 -10.55 -13.72
CA SER A 134 5.41 -11.26 -13.16
C SER A 134 4.99 -12.70 -12.89
N ASP A 135 5.92 -13.63 -13.07
CA ASP A 135 5.80 -15.01 -12.60
C ASP A 135 6.01 -15.13 -11.08
N THR A 136 6.43 -14.04 -10.43
CA THR A 136 6.68 -13.98 -8.99
C THR A 136 5.36 -13.98 -8.23
N LEU A 137 5.10 -15.08 -7.53
CA LEU A 137 4.04 -15.17 -6.53
C LEU A 137 4.58 -14.67 -5.19
N LEU A 138 3.97 -13.61 -4.67
CA LEU A 138 4.26 -13.15 -3.33
C LEU A 138 3.61 -14.10 -2.33
N ASN A 139 4.35 -14.39 -1.27
CA ASN A 139 3.83 -15.06 -0.10
C ASN A 139 3.45 -14.02 0.97
N TYR A 140 2.78 -14.47 2.03
CA TYR A 140 2.42 -13.60 3.15
C TYR A 140 3.62 -12.81 3.69
N ALA A 141 4.76 -13.48 3.91
CA ALA A 141 5.96 -12.89 4.50
C ALA A 141 6.56 -11.74 3.66
N LEU A 142 6.30 -11.72 2.35
CA LEU A 142 6.72 -10.64 1.45
C LEU A 142 5.60 -9.61 1.25
N ALA A 143 4.34 -10.04 1.22
CA ALA A 143 3.20 -9.19 0.91
C ALA A 143 2.78 -8.30 2.09
N MET A 144 2.80 -8.84 3.33
CA MET A 144 2.38 -8.12 4.53
C MET A 144 3.30 -6.93 4.87
N PRO A 145 4.65 -7.07 4.89
CA PRO A 145 5.53 -5.90 5.11
C PRO A 145 5.37 -4.83 4.04
N GLY A 146 5.03 -5.22 2.80
CA GLY A 146 4.71 -4.26 1.74
C GLY A 146 3.45 -3.44 2.04
N LEU A 147 2.41 -4.08 2.59
CA LEU A 147 1.17 -3.42 2.99
C LEU A 147 1.39 -2.49 4.21
N GLU A 148 2.16 -2.95 5.19
CA GLU A 148 2.57 -2.14 6.35
C GLU A 148 3.33 -0.88 5.93
N LEU A 149 4.30 -1.04 5.04
CA LEU A 149 5.09 0.07 4.49
C LEU A 149 4.22 1.07 3.72
N VAL A 150 3.22 0.60 2.96
CA VAL A 150 2.23 1.46 2.30
C VAL A 150 1.42 2.23 3.33
N ALA A 151 0.94 1.57 4.39
CA ALA A 151 0.18 2.21 5.46
C ALA A 151 0.99 3.30 6.15
N ASP A 152 2.24 2.98 6.51
CA ASP A 152 3.16 3.91 7.16
C ASP A 152 3.45 5.13 6.29
N LEU A 153 3.73 4.93 5.00
CA LEU A 153 4.01 6.03 4.07
C LEU A 153 2.80 6.96 3.91
N LEU A 154 1.59 6.40 3.77
CA LEU A 154 0.37 7.19 3.71
C LEU A 154 0.15 7.95 5.03
N ASN A 155 0.30 7.28 6.16
CA ASN A 155 0.12 7.90 7.47
C ASN A 155 1.11 9.04 7.72
N ASP A 156 2.38 8.85 7.40
CA ASP A 156 3.40 9.89 7.55
C ASP A 156 3.11 11.10 6.67
N VAL A 157 2.79 10.87 5.38
CA VAL A 157 2.50 11.96 4.44
C VAL A 157 1.27 12.75 4.88
N PHE A 158 0.17 12.08 5.24
CA PHE A 158 -1.07 12.76 5.63
C PHE A 158 -1.04 13.28 7.08
N SER A 159 -0.07 12.87 7.90
CA SER A 159 0.19 13.46 9.22
C SER A 159 1.17 14.64 9.15
N ALA A 160 1.83 14.85 8.01
CA ALA A 160 2.75 15.96 7.82
C ALA A 160 2.04 17.30 8.04
N LYS A 161 2.69 18.19 8.81
CA LYS A 161 2.14 19.50 9.17
C LYS A 161 1.68 20.31 7.95
N GLU A 162 2.43 20.24 6.86
CA GLU A 162 2.10 20.95 5.62
C GLU A 162 0.80 20.45 4.99
N VAL A 163 0.60 19.12 4.91
CA VAL A 163 -0.64 18.52 4.39
C VAL A 163 -1.82 18.87 5.30
N ALA A 164 -1.65 18.71 6.61
CA ALA A 164 -2.68 19.04 7.60
C ALA A 164 -3.11 20.52 7.56
N LEU A 165 -2.19 21.45 7.27
CA LEU A 165 -2.51 22.87 7.11
C LEU A 165 -3.33 23.15 5.84
N CYS A 166 -3.09 22.41 4.76
CA CYS A 166 -3.86 22.54 3.53
C CYS A 166 -5.26 21.93 3.63
N LEU A 167 -5.44 20.87 4.44
CA LEU A 167 -6.76 20.22 4.63
C LEU A 167 -7.73 21.02 5.51
N ARG A 168 -7.25 22.02 6.26
CA ARG A 168 -8.08 22.85 7.17
C ARG A 168 -8.61 24.14 6.52
N LYS A 169 -8.24 24.41 5.28
CA LYS A 169 -8.64 25.63 4.53
C LYS A 169 -9.78 25.31 3.59
#